data_AF-A0A177CQP3-F1
#
_entry.id   AF-A0A177CQP3-F1
#
_cell.length_a   1.000
_cell.length_b   1.000
_cell.length_c   1.000
_cell.angle_alpha   90.00
_cell.angle_beta   90.00
_cell.angle_gamma   90.00
#
_symmetry.space_group_name_H-M   'P 1'
#
loop_
_entity.id
_entity.type
_entity.pdbx_description
1 polymer ?
#
loop_
_entity_poly.entity_id
_entity_poly.type
_entity_poly.pdbx_seq_one_letter_code
_entity_poly.pdbx_strand_id
1 'polypeptide(L)'
;MASQTALEAAYRTLISRGRLSHDNGQAALVSRLAQLQTSLSQPRSKLNAPAPRGVYIYGSVGTGKSRIADLFAATLPAQISRRRIHFHEFMLDVHARLHTARSQSSFRGDPLIQIGMDVRKESQVLCFDEFQVTDIADAMILKRLFSVIWGTGGVLVGTSNRPPEKLYENGLNRDLFVPFIHQIKDRCEVWKMEGQDDYRTKDIDDPADRIEVLFLDHSRFEESLHSQLSGQALQHFEIAVHGNRGFSVSA
;
A
#
# COMPACT_ATOMS: atom_id res chain seq x y z
N MET A 1 -15.26 -20.33 25.01
CA MET A 1 -15.01 -20.18 23.56
C MET A 1 -15.18 -18.70 23.23
N ALA A 2 -14.14 -18.02 22.75
CA ALA A 2 -14.27 -16.63 22.35
C ALA A 2 -15.26 -16.52 21.19
N SER A 3 -16.19 -15.57 21.26
CA SER A 3 -17.10 -15.25 20.16
C SER A 3 -16.27 -14.90 18.93
N GLN A 4 -16.43 -15.68 17.86
CA GLN A 4 -15.70 -15.48 16.62
C GLN A 4 -16.12 -14.16 15.96
N THR A 5 -15.17 -13.34 15.56
CA THR A 5 -15.45 -12.03 14.94
C THR A 5 -15.95 -12.17 13.50
N ALA A 6 -16.66 -11.14 13.00
CA ALA A 6 -17.13 -11.10 11.61
C ALA A 6 -15.96 -11.21 10.60
N LEU A 7 -14.82 -10.59 10.93
CA LEU A 7 -13.60 -10.68 10.13
C LEU A 7 -13.05 -12.11 10.05
N GLU A 8 -12.91 -12.79 11.18
CA GLU A 8 -12.42 -14.18 11.23
C GLU A 8 -13.36 -15.14 10.50
N ALA A 9 -14.68 -14.94 10.62
CA ALA A 9 -15.69 -15.71 9.88
C ALA A 9 -15.59 -15.49 8.36
N ALA A 10 -15.43 -14.24 7.92
CA ALA A 10 -15.28 -13.91 6.51
C ALA A 10 -13.97 -14.48 5.93
N TYR A 11 -12.88 -14.41 6.69
CA TYR A 11 -11.59 -15.01 6.31
C TYR A 11 -11.68 -16.53 6.12
N ARG A 12 -12.26 -17.26 7.08
CA ARG A 12 -12.46 -18.72 6.96
C ARG A 12 -13.33 -19.09 5.76
N THR A 13 -14.33 -18.26 5.45
CA THR A 13 -15.19 -18.46 4.27
C THR A 13 -14.43 -18.30 2.95
N LEU A 14 -13.43 -17.41 2.88
CA LEU A 14 -12.59 -17.29 1.69
C LEU A 14 -11.66 -18.48 1.51
N ILE A 15 -11.09 -18.99 2.61
CA ILE A 15 -10.24 -20.19 2.58
C ILE A 15 -11.07 -21.40 2.13
N SER A 16 -12.25 -21.62 2.72
CA SER A 16 -13.08 -22.78 2.35
C SER A 16 -13.57 -22.75 0.91
N ARG A 17 -13.66 -21.55 0.31
CA ARG A 17 -13.99 -21.34 -1.12
C ARG A 17 -12.77 -21.34 -2.04
N GLY A 18 -11.57 -21.61 -1.54
CA GLY A 18 -10.33 -21.62 -2.33
C GLY A 18 -9.95 -20.26 -2.92
N ARG A 19 -10.51 -19.15 -2.40
CA ARG A 19 -10.22 -17.78 -2.89
C ARG A 19 -9.02 -17.13 -2.20
N LEU A 20 -8.45 -17.80 -1.20
CA LEU A 20 -7.27 -17.38 -0.48
C LEU A 20 -6.55 -18.62 0.05
N SER A 21 -5.23 -18.68 -0.12
CA SER A 21 -4.41 -19.77 0.42
C SER A 21 -4.34 -19.68 1.94
N HIS A 22 -4.39 -20.81 2.63
CA HIS A 22 -4.20 -20.84 4.07
C HIS A 22 -2.72 -20.60 4.42
N ASP A 23 -2.46 -19.58 5.23
CA ASP A 23 -1.14 -19.26 5.77
C ASP A 23 -1.25 -18.86 7.24
N ASN A 24 -0.33 -19.34 8.07
CA ASN A 24 -0.29 -19.03 9.49
C ASN A 24 -0.05 -17.53 9.74
N GLY A 25 0.75 -16.88 8.90
CA GLY A 25 0.99 -15.43 8.96
C GLY A 25 -0.29 -14.62 8.68
N GLN A 26 -1.05 -15.02 7.67
CA GLN A 26 -2.36 -14.45 7.37
C GLN A 26 -3.37 -14.64 8.51
N ALA A 27 -3.47 -15.82 9.09
CA ALA A 27 -4.39 -16.10 10.19
C ALA A 27 -4.07 -15.26 11.44
N ALA A 28 -2.78 -15.12 11.77
CA ALA A 28 -2.32 -14.28 12.87
C ALA A 28 -2.63 -12.79 12.63
N LEU A 29 -2.41 -12.30 11.40
CA LEU A 29 -2.78 -10.93 11.01
C LEU A 29 -4.29 -10.68 11.14
N VAL A 30 -5.11 -11.64 10.70
CA VAL A 30 -6.58 -11.56 10.81
C VAL A 30 -7.02 -11.46 12.26
N SER A 31 -6.44 -12.27 13.15
CA SER A 31 -6.73 -12.18 14.59
C SER A 31 -6.32 -10.82 15.17
N ARG A 32 -5.16 -10.30 14.76
CA ARG A 32 -4.71 -8.98 15.21
C ARG A 32 -5.61 -7.84 14.73
N LEU A 33 -6.07 -7.90 13.49
CA LEU A 33 -7.02 -6.95 12.92
C LEU A 33 -8.40 -7.06 13.59
N ALA A 34 -8.83 -8.26 13.97
CA ALA A 34 -10.06 -8.45 14.73
C ALA A 34 -9.98 -7.78 16.12
N GLN A 35 -8.85 -7.91 16.82
CA GLN A 35 -8.59 -7.18 18.07
C GLN A 35 -8.62 -5.66 17.88
N LEU A 36 -8.12 -5.16 16.74
CA LEU A 36 -8.23 -3.75 16.39
C LEU A 36 -9.70 -3.32 16.20
N GLN A 37 -10.53 -4.12 15.52
CA GLN A 37 -11.97 -3.84 15.38
C GLN A 37 -12.66 -3.76 16.76
N THR A 38 -12.33 -4.67 17.68
CA THR A 38 -12.84 -4.64 19.05
C THR A 38 -12.41 -3.35 19.76
N SER A 39 -11.14 -2.98 19.67
CA SER A 39 -10.59 -1.78 20.30
C SER A 39 -11.21 -0.49 19.75
N LEU A 40 -11.52 -0.45 18.46
CA LEU A 40 -12.22 0.66 17.81
C LEU A 40 -13.69 0.79 18.23
N SER A 41 -14.32 -0.34 18.58
CA SER A 41 -15.75 -0.38 18.97
C SER A 41 -16.00 -0.06 20.43
N GLN A 42 -14.96 -0.15 21.28
CA GLN A 42 -15.11 0.18 22.69
C GLN A 42 -15.35 1.69 22.84
N PRO A 43 -16.39 2.11 23.58
CA PRO A 43 -16.55 3.51 23.91
C PRO A 43 -15.29 3.98 24.63
N ARG A 44 -14.74 5.13 24.22
CA ARG A 44 -13.61 5.78 24.89
C ARG A 44 -14.07 6.30 26.25
N SER A 45 -14.38 5.39 27.18
CA SER A 45 -14.93 5.67 28.52
C SER A 45 -13.88 6.25 29.47
N LYS A 46 -12.61 6.22 29.06
CA LYS A 46 -11.53 6.91 29.75
C LYS A 46 -11.10 8.09 28.89
N LEU A 47 -11.35 9.30 29.39
CA LEU A 47 -11.04 10.60 28.78
C LEU A 47 -9.56 10.75 28.32
N ASN A 48 -8.68 9.80 28.67
CA ASN A 48 -7.24 9.84 28.43
C ASN A 48 -6.66 8.56 27.76
N ALA A 49 -7.49 7.62 27.28
CA ALA A 49 -6.94 6.44 26.60
C ALA A 49 -6.46 6.82 25.18
N PRO A 50 -5.20 6.53 24.80
CA PRO A 50 -4.70 6.81 23.47
C PRO A 50 -5.50 6.02 22.42
N ALA A 51 -5.66 6.60 21.22
CA ALA A 51 -6.26 5.89 20.10
C ALA A 51 -5.51 4.57 19.82
N PRO A 52 -6.21 3.49 19.43
CA PRO A 52 -5.55 2.22 19.18
C PRO A 52 -4.55 2.36 18.02
N ARG A 53 -3.44 1.62 18.13
CA ARG A 53 -2.44 1.59 17.06
C ARG A 53 -3.03 0.92 15.82
N GLY A 54 -2.74 1.53 14.68
CA GLY A 54 -3.05 0.99 13.36
C GLY A 54 -2.18 -0.21 13.00
N VAL A 55 -2.29 -0.69 11.77
CA VAL A 55 -1.48 -1.81 11.25
C VAL A 55 -0.91 -1.44 9.89
N TYR A 56 0.41 -1.49 9.76
CA TYR A 56 1.12 -1.34 8.50
C TYR A 56 1.55 -2.73 8.02
N ILE A 57 0.93 -3.22 6.96
CA ILE A 57 1.13 -4.56 6.43
C ILE A 57 2.05 -4.46 5.22
N TYR A 58 3.16 -5.20 5.22
CA TYR A 58 4.05 -5.24 4.05
C TYR A 58 4.48 -6.64 3.66
N GLY A 59 4.77 -6.84 2.38
CA GLY A 59 5.20 -8.12 1.83
C GLY A 59 5.17 -8.12 0.31
N SER A 60 5.74 -9.16 -0.32
CA SER A 60 5.80 -9.29 -1.78
C SER A 60 4.41 -9.33 -2.43
N VAL A 61 4.37 -9.14 -3.75
CA VAL A 61 3.13 -9.24 -4.54
C VAL A 61 2.56 -10.67 -4.41
N GLY A 62 1.23 -10.79 -4.36
CA GLY A 62 0.56 -12.10 -4.29
C GLY A 62 0.38 -12.67 -2.87
N THR A 63 0.89 -12.04 -1.82
CA THR A 63 0.75 -12.55 -0.43
C THR A 63 -0.63 -12.35 0.20
N GLY A 64 -1.57 -11.70 -0.49
CA GLY A 64 -2.95 -11.52 -0.01
C GLY A 64 -3.19 -10.30 0.87
N LYS A 65 -2.22 -9.39 1.02
CA LYS A 65 -2.29 -8.16 1.84
C LYS A 65 -3.57 -7.35 1.58
N SER A 66 -3.79 -6.99 0.31
CA SER A 66 -4.93 -6.17 -0.11
C SER A 66 -6.26 -6.88 0.16
N ARG A 67 -6.30 -8.21 0.01
CA ARG A 67 -7.49 -9.03 0.27
C ARG A 67 -7.86 -9.06 1.75
N ILE A 68 -6.87 -9.19 2.64
CA ILE A 68 -7.09 -9.13 4.09
C ILE A 68 -7.52 -7.72 4.50
N ALA A 69 -6.90 -6.69 3.93
CA ALA A 69 -7.33 -5.31 4.17
C ALA A 69 -8.77 -5.07 3.68
N ASP A 70 -9.19 -5.67 2.55
CA ASP A 70 -10.57 -5.56 2.05
C ASP A 70 -11.55 -6.16 3.02
N LEU A 71 -11.24 -7.36 3.53
CA LEU A 71 -12.04 -8.03 4.54
C LEU A 71 -12.15 -7.19 5.81
N PHE A 72 -11.04 -6.65 6.31
CA PHE A 72 -11.05 -5.77 7.47
C PHE A 72 -11.95 -4.56 7.26
N ALA A 73 -11.80 -3.86 6.14
CA ALA A 73 -12.63 -2.71 5.82
C ALA A 73 -14.10 -3.13 5.71
N ALA A 74 -14.43 -4.16 4.93
CA ALA A 74 -15.81 -4.61 4.71
C ALA A 74 -16.52 -5.06 6.00
N THR A 75 -15.78 -5.62 6.96
CA THR A 75 -16.33 -6.17 8.21
C THR A 75 -16.26 -5.20 9.40
N LEU A 76 -15.75 -3.97 9.20
CA LEU A 76 -15.80 -2.94 10.24
C LEU A 76 -17.27 -2.64 10.61
N PRO A 77 -17.60 -2.57 11.92
CA PRO A 77 -18.93 -2.21 12.39
C PRO A 77 -19.44 -0.89 11.77
N ALA A 78 -20.74 -0.82 11.48
CA ALA A 78 -21.34 0.28 10.73
C ALA A 78 -21.17 1.66 11.38
N GLN A 79 -21.01 1.71 12.71
CA GLN A 79 -20.76 2.94 13.46
C GLN A 79 -19.33 3.49 13.30
N ILE A 80 -18.39 2.71 12.78
CA ILE A 80 -17.00 3.14 12.54
C ILE A 80 -16.88 3.57 11.08
N SER A 81 -16.77 4.89 10.86
CA SER A 81 -16.53 5.42 9.52
C SER A 81 -15.15 5.04 9.02
N ARG A 82 -15.07 4.64 7.76
CA ARG A 82 -13.84 4.14 7.12
C ARG A 82 -13.74 4.67 5.71
N ARG A 83 -12.52 4.75 5.21
CA ARG A 83 -12.24 5.03 3.79
C ARG A 83 -11.21 4.03 3.29
N ARG A 84 -11.61 3.15 2.37
CA ARG A 84 -10.70 2.26 1.63
C ARG A 84 -10.38 2.91 0.28
N ILE A 85 -9.11 3.17 0.01
CA ILE A 85 -8.66 3.92 -1.17
C ILE A 85 -7.21 3.54 -1.50
N HIS A 86 -6.80 3.64 -2.77
CA HIS A 86 -5.39 3.58 -3.14
C HIS A 86 -4.65 4.81 -2.63
N PHE A 87 -3.41 4.66 -2.17
CA PHE A 87 -2.66 5.76 -1.59
C PHE A 87 -2.49 6.96 -2.53
N HIS A 88 -2.24 6.72 -3.82
CA HIS A 88 -2.10 7.79 -4.81
C HIS A 88 -3.39 8.60 -5.00
N GLU A 89 -4.55 7.94 -5.07
CA GLU A 89 -5.85 8.61 -5.16
C GLU A 89 -6.14 9.48 -3.92
N PHE A 90 -5.73 9.01 -2.74
CA PHE A 90 -5.82 9.82 -1.52
C PHE A 90 -4.95 11.08 -1.61
N MET A 91 -3.72 10.97 -2.12
CA MET A 91 -2.86 12.14 -2.29
C MET A 91 -3.43 13.13 -3.31
N LEU A 92 -4.05 12.67 -4.40
CA LEU A 92 -4.75 13.54 -5.35
C LEU A 92 -5.89 14.33 -4.67
N ASP A 93 -6.71 13.68 -3.83
CA ASP A 93 -7.75 14.36 -3.04
C ASP A 93 -7.15 15.42 -2.10
N VAL A 94 -6.07 15.09 -1.39
CA VAL A 94 -5.38 16.04 -0.50
C VAL A 94 -4.82 17.24 -1.28
N HIS A 95 -4.20 17.02 -2.44
CA HIS A 95 -3.69 18.09 -3.31
C HIS A 95 -4.82 18.99 -3.82
N ALA A 96 -5.97 18.42 -4.21
CA ALA A 96 -7.14 19.19 -4.65
C ALA A 96 -7.69 20.08 -3.51
N ARG A 97 -7.78 19.54 -2.28
CA ARG A 97 -8.18 20.31 -1.09
C ARG A 97 -7.18 21.41 -0.77
N LEU A 98 -5.88 21.12 -0.85
CA LEU A 98 -4.82 22.12 -0.67
C LEU A 98 -4.90 23.26 -1.69
N HIS A 99 -5.12 22.92 -2.96
CA HIS A 99 -5.27 23.92 -4.02
C HIS A 99 -6.47 24.84 -3.74
N THR A 100 -7.60 24.26 -3.37
CA THR A 100 -8.82 25.00 -3.01
C THR A 100 -8.60 25.91 -1.80
N ALA A 101 -7.95 25.40 -0.75
CA ALA A 101 -7.69 26.19 0.45
C ALA A 101 -6.73 27.36 0.19
N ARG A 102 -5.76 27.18 -0.72
CA ARG A 102 -4.78 28.21 -1.08
C ARG A 102 -5.34 29.25 -2.05
N SER A 103 -6.30 28.88 -2.90
CA SER A 103 -6.94 29.83 -3.83
C SER A 103 -7.93 30.76 -3.12
N GLN A 104 -8.37 30.41 -1.91
CA GLN A 104 -9.17 31.28 -1.06
C GLN A 104 -8.27 32.30 -0.36
N SER A 105 -8.36 33.57 -0.78
CA SER A 105 -7.60 34.72 -0.24
C SER A 105 -7.79 34.96 1.27
N SER A 106 -8.80 34.34 1.88
CA SER A 106 -9.18 34.50 3.28
C SER A 106 -8.53 33.48 4.23
N PHE A 107 -7.91 32.43 3.70
CA PHE A 107 -7.39 31.35 4.56
C PHE A 107 -6.11 31.81 5.30
N ARG A 108 -6.18 31.84 6.63
CA ARG A 108 -5.05 32.14 7.52
C ARG A 108 -4.64 30.87 8.26
N GLY A 109 -3.37 30.47 8.12
CA GLY A 109 -2.79 29.33 8.83
C GLY A 109 -2.34 28.19 7.92
N ASP A 110 -2.15 27.01 8.49
CA ASP A 110 -1.76 25.79 7.76
C ASP A 110 -3.00 25.02 7.27
N PRO A 111 -3.26 24.93 5.95
CA PRO A 111 -4.42 24.21 5.43
C PRO A 111 -4.43 22.72 5.79
N LEU A 112 -3.26 22.12 6.00
CA LEU A 112 -3.16 20.69 6.34
C LEU A 112 -3.78 20.37 7.70
N ILE A 113 -3.86 21.35 8.61
CA ILE A 113 -4.55 21.18 9.89
C ILE A 113 -6.04 20.96 9.65
N GLN A 114 -6.68 21.85 8.90
CA GLN A 114 -8.10 21.72 8.60
C GLN A 114 -8.39 20.46 7.79
N ILE A 115 -7.60 20.21 6.73
CA ILE A 115 -7.75 19.01 5.89
C ILE A 115 -7.61 17.73 6.72
N GLY A 116 -6.63 17.67 7.64
CA GLY A 116 -6.45 16.50 8.51
C GLY A 116 -7.63 16.28 9.46
N MET A 117 -8.21 17.35 10.00
CA MET A 117 -9.43 17.28 10.82
C MET A 117 -10.63 16.80 10.01
N ASP A 118 -10.80 17.31 8.79
CA ASP A 118 -11.89 16.94 7.88
C ASP A 118 -11.78 15.47 7.47
N VAL A 119 -10.60 15.03 7.04
CA VAL A 119 -10.32 13.62 6.71
C VAL A 119 -10.64 12.70 7.89
N ARG A 120 -10.27 13.07 9.12
CA ARG A 120 -10.61 12.30 10.33
C ARG A 120 -12.11 12.32 10.62
N LYS A 121 -12.80 13.42 10.35
CA LYS A 121 -14.25 13.53 10.55
C LYS A 121 -15.00 12.63 9.57
N GLU A 122 -14.56 12.61 8.32
CA GLU A 122 -15.07 11.75 7.25
C GLU A 122 -14.77 10.27 7.53
N SER A 123 -13.59 9.96 8.07
CA SER A 123 -13.14 8.59 8.28
C SER A 123 -12.33 8.43 9.57
N GLN A 124 -12.84 7.60 10.49
CA GLN A 124 -12.10 7.20 11.68
C GLN A 124 -10.94 6.26 11.34
N VAL A 125 -11.14 5.40 10.33
CA VAL A 125 -10.12 4.45 9.86
C VAL A 125 -9.81 4.70 8.38
N LEU A 126 -8.56 5.07 8.10
CA LEU A 126 -8.01 5.11 6.76
C LEU A 126 -7.45 3.74 6.42
N CYS A 127 -8.01 3.11 5.39
CA CYS A 127 -7.52 1.86 4.85
C CYS A 127 -6.84 2.15 3.51
N PHE A 128 -5.50 2.11 3.48
CA PHE A 128 -4.76 2.35 2.24
C PHE A 128 -4.36 1.05 1.58
N ASP A 129 -4.59 0.99 0.27
CA ASP A 129 -3.90 0.04 -0.58
C ASP A 129 -2.66 0.68 -1.21
N GLU A 130 -1.65 -0.14 -1.49
CA GLU A 130 -0.45 0.25 -2.24
C GLU A 130 0.24 1.52 -1.69
N PHE A 131 0.47 1.56 -0.38
CA PHE A 131 1.18 2.66 0.24
C PHE A 131 2.63 2.70 -0.25
N GLN A 132 2.90 3.63 -1.16
CA GLN A 132 4.22 3.95 -1.68
C GLN A 132 4.34 5.46 -1.89
N VAL A 133 5.48 6.03 -1.52
CA VAL A 133 5.77 7.45 -1.74
C VAL A 133 6.88 7.54 -2.77
N THR A 134 6.68 8.35 -3.80
CA THR A 134 7.66 8.54 -4.89
C THR A 134 8.10 10.00 -5.04
N ASP A 135 7.32 10.95 -4.54
CA ASP A 135 7.58 12.38 -4.69
C ASP A 135 7.85 13.08 -3.34
N ILE A 136 8.72 14.10 -3.37
CA ILE A 136 9.12 14.87 -2.18
C ILE A 136 7.98 15.76 -1.64
N ALA A 137 7.12 16.30 -2.51
CA ALA A 137 5.99 17.12 -2.09
C ALA A 137 5.00 16.30 -1.26
N ASP A 138 4.71 15.08 -1.70
CA ASP A 138 3.88 14.13 -0.94
C ASP A 138 4.51 13.81 0.41
N ALA A 139 5.82 13.53 0.44
CA ALA A 139 6.58 13.28 1.67
C ALA A 139 6.41 14.42 2.68
N MET A 140 6.51 15.68 2.24
CA MET A 140 6.34 16.86 3.10
C MET A 140 4.90 17.04 3.61
N ILE A 141 3.90 16.70 2.79
CA ILE A 141 2.48 16.76 3.16
C ILE A 141 2.16 15.73 4.24
N LEU A 142 2.59 14.48 4.02
CA LEU A 142 2.21 13.32 4.83
C LEU A 142 2.52 13.51 6.31
N LYS A 143 3.75 13.93 6.63
CA LYS A 143 4.17 14.16 8.03
C LYS A 143 3.18 15.08 8.76
N ARG A 144 2.82 16.21 8.15
CA ARG A 144 1.96 17.23 8.77
C ARG A 144 0.51 16.74 8.85
N LEU A 145 0.00 16.21 7.75
CA LEU A 145 -1.37 15.72 7.66
C LEU A 145 -1.64 14.60 8.68
N PHE A 146 -0.76 13.60 8.73
CA PHE A 146 -0.93 12.47 9.64
C PHE A 146 -0.66 12.82 11.10
N SER A 147 0.17 13.82 11.39
CA SER A 147 0.29 14.36 12.76
C SER A 147 -1.09 14.79 13.30
N VAL A 148 -1.91 15.42 12.45
CA VAL A 148 -3.26 15.88 12.80
C VAL A 148 -4.24 14.71 12.87
N ILE A 149 -4.21 13.80 11.89
CA ILE A 149 -5.10 12.62 11.86
C ILE A 149 -4.88 11.75 13.11
N TRP A 150 -3.63 11.41 13.43
CA TRP A 150 -3.32 10.63 14.64
C TRP A 150 -3.56 11.44 15.92
N GLY A 151 -3.28 12.74 15.92
CA GLY A 151 -3.55 13.63 17.06
C GLY A 151 -5.05 13.72 17.39
N THR A 152 -5.92 13.59 16.39
CA THR A 152 -7.39 13.56 16.54
C THR A 152 -7.96 12.13 16.65
N GLY A 153 -7.07 11.14 16.78
CA GLY A 153 -7.38 9.75 17.09
C GLY A 153 -7.86 8.92 15.90
N GLY A 154 -7.54 9.31 14.66
CA GLY A 154 -7.70 8.49 13.48
C GLY A 154 -6.70 7.32 13.45
N VAL A 155 -7.04 6.27 12.71
CA VAL A 155 -6.28 5.01 12.65
C VAL A 155 -5.96 4.67 11.19
N LEU A 156 -4.74 4.16 10.96
CA LEU A 156 -4.28 3.72 9.65
C LEU A 156 -4.21 2.19 9.60
N VAL A 157 -4.79 1.58 8.56
CA VAL A 157 -4.50 0.21 8.14
C VAL A 157 -4.01 0.26 6.70
N GLY A 158 -2.71 0.09 6.48
CA GLY A 158 -2.09 0.25 5.16
C GLY A 158 -1.45 -1.04 4.66
N THR A 159 -1.52 -1.31 3.36
CA THR A 159 -0.74 -2.36 2.69
C THR A 159 0.36 -1.74 1.84
N SER A 160 1.53 -2.37 1.79
CA SER A 160 2.65 -1.94 0.94
C SER A 160 3.48 -3.13 0.47
N ASN A 161 4.22 -2.96 -0.62
CA ASN A 161 5.25 -3.92 -1.03
C ASN A 161 6.60 -3.64 -0.36
N ARG A 162 6.71 -2.57 0.45
CA ARG A 162 7.94 -2.14 1.11
C ARG A 162 7.73 -1.97 2.62
N PRO A 163 8.72 -2.30 3.45
CA PRO A 163 8.67 -1.92 4.86
C PRO A 163 8.72 -0.38 5.01
N PRO A 164 8.29 0.18 6.16
CA PRO A 164 8.21 1.64 6.35
C PRO A 164 9.53 2.36 6.07
N GLU A 165 10.67 1.76 6.41
CA GLU A 165 12.00 2.29 6.16
C GLU A 165 12.25 2.50 4.67
N LYS A 166 11.68 1.66 3.80
CA LYS A 166 11.91 1.72 2.35
C LYS A 166 10.79 2.44 1.59
N LEU A 167 9.84 3.09 2.28
CA LEU A 167 8.70 3.77 1.65
C LEU A 167 9.09 4.90 0.70
N TYR A 168 10.19 5.58 1.00
CA TYR A 168 10.76 6.68 0.19
C TYR A 168 12.28 6.46 0.01
N GLU A 169 12.65 5.23 -0.32
CA GLU A 169 14.05 4.83 -0.55
C GLU A 169 14.60 5.61 -1.77
N ASN A 170 15.81 6.14 -1.64
CA ASN A 170 16.48 6.97 -2.66
C ASN A 170 15.73 8.25 -3.08
N GLY A 171 14.72 8.67 -2.31
CA GLY A 171 14.01 9.92 -2.54
C GLY A 171 14.87 11.15 -2.27
N LEU A 172 14.62 12.25 -2.98
CA LEU A 172 15.27 13.53 -2.76
C LEU A 172 14.98 14.03 -1.33
N ASN A 173 15.99 14.54 -0.63
CA ASN A 173 15.85 15.03 0.75
C ASN A 173 15.17 14.04 1.71
N ARG A 174 15.45 12.74 1.57
CA ARG A 174 14.86 11.65 2.37
C ARG A 174 14.88 11.90 3.88
N ASP A 175 15.88 12.58 4.40
CA ASP A 175 15.96 12.94 5.83
C ASP A 175 14.74 13.73 6.32
N LEU A 176 14.10 14.52 5.44
CA LEU A 176 12.85 15.21 5.75
C LEU A 176 11.66 14.27 5.92
N PHE A 177 11.73 13.07 5.33
CA PHE A 177 10.69 12.04 5.41
C PHE A 177 10.88 11.06 6.57
N VAL A 178 12.11 10.92 7.08
CA VAL A 178 12.43 10.05 8.24
C VAL A 178 11.49 10.29 9.44
N PRO A 179 11.16 11.54 9.83
CA PRO A 179 10.19 11.79 10.89
C PRO A 179 8.82 11.14 10.65
N PHE A 180 8.34 11.08 9.41
CA PHE A 180 7.08 10.40 9.10
C PHE A 180 7.18 8.88 9.25
N ILE A 181 8.32 8.28 8.86
CA ILE A 181 8.59 6.85 9.10
C ILE A 181 8.50 6.53 10.59
N HIS A 182 9.05 7.39 11.46
CA HIS A 182 8.91 7.23 12.91
C HIS A 182 7.45 7.29 13.35
N GLN A 183 6.67 8.23 12.83
CA GLN A 183 5.24 8.30 13.17
C GLN A 183 4.47 7.04 12.76
N ILE A 184 4.77 6.44 11.60
CA ILE A 184 4.20 5.14 11.21
C ILE A 184 4.56 4.08 12.25
N LYS A 185 5.84 3.97 12.65
CA LYS A 185 6.27 2.97 13.63
C LYS A 185 5.66 3.17 15.01
N ASP A 186 5.47 4.40 15.42
CA ASP A 186 4.86 4.73 16.72
C ASP A 186 3.36 4.43 16.71
N ARG A 187 2.67 4.81 15.63
CA ARG A 187 1.21 4.77 15.53
C ARG A 187 0.65 3.51 14.89
N CYS A 188 1.50 2.70 14.26
CA CYS A 188 1.13 1.44 13.64
C CYS A 188 2.01 0.30 14.13
N GLU A 189 1.41 -0.87 14.25
CA GLU A 189 2.14 -2.12 14.34
C GLU A 189 2.57 -2.55 12.94
N VAL A 190 3.87 -2.80 12.76
CA VAL A 190 4.44 -3.17 11.46
C VAL A 190 4.38 -4.69 11.32
N TRP A 191 3.58 -5.17 10.38
CA TRP A 191 3.33 -6.59 10.14
C TRP A 191 3.92 -7.03 8.80
N LYS A 192 4.91 -7.93 8.85
CA LYS A 192 5.44 -8.57 7.66
C LYS A 192 4.55 -9.75 7.28
N MET A 193 4.01 -9.72 6.07
CA MET A 193 3.39 -10.88 5.44
C MET A 193 4.45 -11.59 4.61
N GLU A 194 4.86 -12.75 5.11
CA GLU A 194 5.73 -13.65 4.37
C GLU A 194 4.88 -14.36 3.31
N GLY A 195 5.36 -14.40 2.07
CA GLY A 195 4.74 -15.29 1.09
C GLY A 195 5.06 -16.73 1.45
N GLN A 196 4.23 -17.67 0.97
CA GLN A 196 4.71 -19.05 0.78
C GLN A 196 6.07 -18.96 0.07
N ASP A 197 7.08 -19.63 0.65
CA ASP A 197 8.45 -19.78 0.15
C ASP A 197 8.76 -18.98 -1.13
N ASP A 198 9.59 -17.95 -1.00
CA ASP A 198 10.05 -17.12 -2.11
C ASP A 198 10.84 -17.97 -3.14
N TYR A 199 10.12 -18.68 -4.03
CA TYR A 199 10.71 -19.51 -5.08
C TYR A 199 11.38 -18.68 -6.17
N ARG A 200 11.19 -17.34 -6.18
CA ARG A 200 11.99 -16.45 -7.03
C ARG A 200 13.50 -16.55 -6.76
N THR A 201 13.88 -17.09 -5.61
CA THR A 201 15.29 -17.31 -5.24
C THR A 201 15.67 -18.79 -5.14
N LYS A 202 14.75 -19.73 -5.37
CA LYS A 202 15.08 -21.17 -5.33
C LYS A 202 15.48 -21.77 -6.69
N ASP A 203 15.31 -21.04 -7.78
CA ASP A 203 15.75 -21.46 -9.13
C ASP A 203 16.88 -20.57 -9.72
N ILE A 204 17.68 -19.87 -8.91
CA ILE A 204 18.82 -19.07 -9.41
C ILE A 204 20.08 -19.23 -8.54
N ASP A 205 20.32 -20.43 -8.03
CA ASP A 205 21.60 -20.78 -7.38
C ASP A 205 22.56 -21.55 -8.30
N ASP A 206 22.17 -21.81 -9.56
CA ASP A 206 23.12 -22.23 -10.59
C ASP A 206 23.62 -20.98 -11.36
N PRO A 207 24.92 -20.62 -11.26
CA PRO A 207 25.51 -19.56 -12.08
C PRO A 207 25.33 -19.78 -13.59
N ALA A 208 25.01 -20.99 -14.02
CA ALA A 208 24.77 -21.35 -15.41
C ALA A 208 23.42 -20.83 -15.98
N ASP A 209 22.43 -20.52 -15.14
CA ASP A 209 21.07 -20.12 -15.57
C ASP A 209 20.82 -18.60 -15.52
N ARG A 210 21.85 -17.80 -15.23
CA ARG A 210 21.77 -16.34 -15.41
C ARG A 210 21.75 -16.00 -16.90
N ILE A 211 20.57 -15.86 -17.46
CA ILE A 211 20.41 -15.18 -18.76
C ILE A 211 20.65 -13.69 -18.51
N GLU A 212 21.82 -13.17 -18.94
CA GLU A 212 22.04 -11.73 -19.07
C GLU A 212 21.10 -11.18 -20.14
N VAL A 213 19.96 -10.60 -19.75
CA VAL A 213 18.99 -9.97 -20.68
C VAL A 213 19.30 -8.47 -20.90
N LEU A 214 20.53 -8.04 -20.62
CA LEU A 214 20.98 -6.68 -20.87
C LEU A 214 22.02 -6.69 -21.98
N PHE A 215 21.53 -6.61 -23.22
CA PHE A 215 22.38 -6.42 -24.38
C PHE A 215 22.80 -4.95 -24.44
N LEU A 216 23.97 -4.65 -23.89
CA LEU A 216 24.62 -3.35 -24.07
C LEU A 216 25.31 -3.23 -25.44
N ASP A 217 25.45 -4.34 -26.15
CA ASP A 217 26.07 -4.47 -27.46
C ASP A 217 25.04 -4.99 -28.47
N HIS A 218 24.85 -4.25 -29.57
CA HIS A 218 23.89 -4.55 -30.63
C HIS A 218 24.21 -5.87 -31.34
N SER A 219 25.49 -6.20 -31.54
CA SER A 219 25.88 -7.41 -32.27
C SER A 219 25.49 -8.68 -31.50
N ARG A 220 25.66 -8.64 -30.17
CA ARG A 220 25.26 -9.74 -29.28
C ARG A 220 23.75 -9.93 -29.20
N PHE A 221 22.98 -8.84 -29.29
CA PHE A 221 21.53 -8.91 -29.36
C PHE A 221 21.08 -9.65 -30.62
N GLU A 222 21.61 -9.28 -31.78
CA GLU A 222 21.25 -9.89 -33.07
C GLU A 222 21.56 -11.39 -33.13
N GLU A 223 22.73 -11.81 -32.63
CA GLU A 223 23.09 -13.23 -32.56
C GLU A 223 22.16 -14.03 -31.64
N SER A 224 21.85 -13.49 -30.46
CA SER A 224 20.93 -14.12 -29.52
C SER A 224 19.52 -14.20 -30.10
N LEU A 225 19.04 -13.13 -30.75
CA LEU A 225 17.72 -13.06 -31.37
C LEU A 225 17.62 -14.10 -32.50
N HIS A 226 18.61 -14.16 -33.40
CA HIS A 226 18.64 -15.15 -34.47
C HIS A 226 18.63 -16.59 -33.95
N SER A 227 19.39 -16.86 -32.88
CA SER A 227 19.44 -18.20 -32.29
C SER A 227 18.09 -18.64 -31.72
N GLN A 228 17.32 -17.72 -31.11
CA GLN A 228 16.02 -18.04 -30.53
C GLN A 228 14.91 -18.13 -31.57
N LEU A 229 15.00 -17.37 -32.66
CA LEU A 229 14.00 -17.42 -33.73
C LEU A 229 13.98 -18.75 -34.47
N SER A 230 15.02 -19.59 -34.38
CA SER A 230 15.06 -20.94 -34.98
C SER A 230 14.64 -20.95 -36.47
N GLY A 231 14.93 -19.88 -37.21
CA GLY A 231 14.55 -19.70 -38.62
C GLY A 231 13.13 -19.16 -38.88
N GLN A 232 12.37 -18.78 -37.85
CA GLN A 232 11.09 -18.08 -38.00
C GLN A 232 11.32 -16.61 -38.36
N ALA A 233 10.63 -16.13 -39.38
CA ALA A 233 10.66 -14.72 -39.77
C ALA A 233 9.88 -13.87 -38.75
N LEU A 234 10.50 -12.78 -38.29
CA LEU A 234 9.84 -11.81 -37.43
C LEU A 234 8.64 -11.21 -38.17
N GLN A 235 7.48 -11.19 -37.52
CA GLN A 235 6.27 -10.58 -38.06
C GLN A 235 6.15 -9.15 -37.56
N HIS A 236 5.82 -8.23 -38.46
CA HIS A 236 5.53 -6.86 -38.11
C HIS A 236 4.15 -6.77 -37.42
N PHE A 237 4.08 -6.07 -36.30
CA PHE A 237 2.82 -5.77 -35.64
C PHE A 237 2.81 -4.34 -35.11
N GLU A 238 1.69 -3.65 -35.28
CA GLU A 238 1.45 -2.33 -34.71
C GLU A 238 0.71 -2.46 -33.38
N ILE A 239 1.24 -1.86 -32.33
CA ILE A 239 0.56 -1.74 -31.04
C ILE A 239 -0.06 -0.34 -30.96
N ALA A 240 -1.39 -0.29 -30.85
CA ALA A 240 -2.10 0.97 -30.62
C ALA A 240 -1.92 1.41 -29.16
N VAL A 241 -1.20 2.50 -28.94
CA VAL A 241 -1.07 3.16 -27.63
C VAL A 241 -1.99 4.38 -27.61
N HIS A 242 -2.68 4.66 -26.50
CA HIS A 242 -3.69 5.72 -26.42
C HIS A 242 -3.13 7.11 -26.81
N GLY A 243 -3.75 7.73 -27.82
CA GLY A 243 -3.31 8.97 -28.50
C GLY A 243 -2.72 8.66 -29.87
N ASN A 244 -3.02 9.44 -30.92
CA ASN A 244 -2.73 9.19 -32.36
C ASN A 244 -1.24 8.98 -32.76
N ARG A 245 -0.50 8.10 -32.09
CA ARG A 245 0.87 7.69 -32.42
C ARG A 245 0.94 6.18 -32.30
N GLY A 246 0.82 5.50 -33.44
CA GLY A 246 1.25 4.10 -33.56
C GLY A 246 2.76 4.04 -33.41
N PHE A 247 3.26 3.12 -32.61
CA PHE A 247 4.68 2.77 -32.61
C PHE A 247 4.87 1.65 -33.62
N SER A 248 5.53 1.95 -34.74
CA SER A 248 6.03 0.93 -35.65
C SER A 248 7.35 0.41 -35.07
N VAL A 249 7.36 -0.86 -34.67
CA VAL A 249 8.61 -1.54 -34.33
C VAL A 249 9.03 -2.31 -35.57
N SER A 250 10.08 -1.83 -36.22
CA SER A 250 10.83 -2.61 -37.21
C SER A 250 11.76 -3.52 -36.42
N ALA A 251 11.60 -4.83 -36.61
CA ALA A 251 12.64 -5.78 -36.27
C ALA A 251 13.55 -5.98 -37.49
#